data_AF-A0A1G9MWV8-F1
#
_entry.id   AF-A0A1G9MWV8-F1
#
_cell.length_a   1.000
_cell.length_b   1.000
_cell.length_c   1.000
_cell.angle_alpha   90.00
_cell.angle_beta   90.00
_cell.angle_gamma   90.00
#
_symmetry.space_group_name_H-M   'P 1'
#
loop_
_entity.id
_entity.type
_entity.pdbx_description
1 polymer ?
#
loop_
_entity_poly.entity_id
_entity_poly.type
_entity_poly.pdbx_seq_one_letter_code
_entity_poly.pdbx_strand_id
1 'polypeptide(L)'
;MNKTLLIIKREYFSRVKKKSFLIMTFLVPMLIIGMYALIFALSMSGGDNIPTVEVIDESGIFNKNFEDKKSVNFEASELSLTEAKKKVINNEDAFVLYIPKDISTGGSIEMFAQKKAGLSVISTIERQLNDQMRIKLLKDAGIDSETLDKIKPNLSVVSKELTIEGEKDSSSGAAMAVGFAAAILIYMSLFIYGIQVMRGIIEEKTSRIVEVVISSVKPFQLMMGKIIGIGLVGLTQFMLWIVLSASLMTLATTILFKDKVEQVKSEMPMSKQMETVQNDGPGMDIVKAVQTVQWTYILPVFIIFFLGGYMLYSALFAAVGSAVDSDTETQQFMLPITLPLLFTYIMSFSFIVNNPDSSLSFWLSIIPFTSPIAMMVRLPFGVPNWELALSIFLLIGGFIFTTWVASRIYRVGILMYGKKVSFKELGKWFMYRE
;
A
#
# COMPACT_ATOMS: atom_id res chain seq x y z
N MET A 1 -25.06 -0.12 37.86
CA MET A 1 -23.79 -0.14 37.09
C MET A 1 -24.09 -0.48 35.64
N ASN A 2 -23.60 0.31 34.68
CA ASN A 2 -23.78 0.02 33.26
C ASN A 2 -22.91 -1.20 32.87
N LYS A 3 -23.54 -2.38 32.77
CA LYS A 3 -22.86 -3.67 32.53
C LYS A 3 -22.02 -3.65 31.25
N THR A 4 -22.46 -2.94 30.21
CA THR A 4 -21.71 -2.79 28.95
C THR A 4 -20.38 -2.07 29.16
N LEU A 5 -20.33 -1.01 29.97
CA LEU A 5 -19.09 -0.26 30.23
C LEU A 5 -18.04 -1.11 30.96
N LEU A 6 -18.47 -2.00 31.87
CA LEU A 6 -17.55 -2.91 32.56
C LEU A 6 -16.93 -3.92 31.59
N ILE A 7 -17.71 -4.40 30.64
CA ILE A 7 -17.23 -5.33 29.61
C ILE A 7 -16.24 -4.62 28.69
N ILE A 8 -16.57 -3.39 28.23
CA ILE A 8 -15.64 -2.56 27.45
C ILE A 8 -14.31 -2.39 28.19
N LYS A 9 -14.38 -1.99 29.47
CA LYS A 9 -13.19 -1.80 30.31
C LYS A 9 -12.36 -3.08 30.42
N ARG A 10 -13.02 -4.22 30.68
CA ARG A 10 -12.37 -5.53 30.77
C ARG A 10 -11.66 -5.89 29.47
N GLU A 11 -12.36 -5.81 28.34
CA GLU A 11 -11.84 -6.19 27.02
C GLU A 11 -10.70 -5.28 26.55
N TYR A 12 -10.79 -3.99 26.84
CA TYR A 12 -9.73 -3.03 26.54
C TYR A 12 -8.46 -3.32 27.37
N PHE A 13 -8.59 -3.36 28.70
CA PHE A 13 -7.42 -3.51 29.59
C PHE A 13 -6.83 -4.92 29.55
N SER A 14 -7.61 -5.96 29.24
CA SER A 14 -7.08 -7.31 29.08
C SER A 14 -6.15 -7.44 27.88
N ARG A 15 -6.19 -6.50 26.93
CA ARG A 15 -5.37 -6.49 25.71
C ARG A 15 -4.26 -5.45 25.77
N VAL A 16 -4.58 -4.19 26.09
CA VAL A 16 -3.58 -3.09 26.10
C VAL A 16 -2.49 -3.31 27.14
N LYS A 17 -2.79 -3.99 28.26
CA LYS A 17 -1.80 -4.30 29.29
C LYS A 17 -0.92 -5.52 28.96
N LYS A 18 -1.21 -6.26 27.87
CA LYS A 18 -0.38 -7.41 27.50
C LYS A 18 0.97 -6.91 26.98
N LYS A 19 2.06 -7.55 27.42
CA LYS A 19 3.41 -7.29 26.89
C LYS A 19 3.46 -7.42 25.37
N SER A 20 2.74 -8.40 24.81
CA SER A 20 2.65 -8.60 23.36
C SER A 20 2.03 -7.40 22.63
N PHE A 21 1.03 -6.74 23.23
CA PHE A 21 0.44 -5.53 22.64
C PHE A 21 1.46 -4.39 22.57
N LEU A 22 2.14 -4.10 23.69
CA LEU A 22 3.18 -3.08 23.72
C LEU A 22 4.29 -3.40 22.73
N ILE A 23 4.85 -4.62 22.77
CA ILE A 23 5.92 -5.04 21.86
C ILE A 23 5.49 -4.87 20.40
N MET A 24 4.34 -5.42 19.99
CA MET A 24 3.89 -5.33 18.59
C MET A 24 3.59 -3.88 18.16
N THR A 25 3.08 -3.05 19.07
CA THR A 25 2.78 -1.64 18.78
C THR A 25 4.03 -0.85 18.43
N PHE A 26 5.15 -1.06 19.12
CA PHE A 26 6.40 -0.35 18.84
C PHE A 26 7.27 -1.06 17.79
N LEU A 27 7.29 -2.39 17.80
CA LEU A 27 8.13 -3.20 16.92
C LEU A 27 7.76 -3.03 15.44
N VAL A 28 6.46 -2.98 15.10
CA VAL A 28 6.02 -2.89 13.71
C VAL A 28 6.46 -1.57 13.04
N PRO A 29 6.20 -0.38 13.60
CA PRO A 29 6.73 0.87 13.05
C PRO A 29 8.26 0.90 13.01
N MET A 30 8.95 0.39 14.04
CA MET A 30 10.42 0.31 14.04
C MET A 30 10.96 -0.60 12.93
N LEU A 31 10.32 -1.76 12.70
CA LEU A 31 10.68 -2.65 11.59
C LEU A 31 10.45 -1.99 10.24
N ILE A 32 9.33 -1.29 10.06
CA ILE A 32 9.05 -0.56 8.81
C ILE A 32 10.13 0.49 8.56
N ILE A 33 10.46 1.31 9.57
CA ILE A 33 11.49 2.34 9.45
C ILE A 33 12.88 1.72 9.23
N GLY A 34 13.22 0.66 9.96
CA GLY A 34 14.47 -0.07 9.79
C GLY A 34 14.60 -0.70 8.41
N MET A 35 13.50 -1.24 7.87
CA MET A 35 13.44 -1.78 6.51
C MET A 35 13.61 -0.68 5.47
N TYR A 36 12.98 0.49 5.65
CA TYR A 36 13.20 1.64 4.76
C TYR A 36 14.64 2.16 4.84
N ALA A 37 15.22 2.25 6.05
CA ALA A 37 16.62 2.64 6.22
C ALA A 37 17.56 1.63 5.55
N LEU A 38 17.25 0.34 5.65
CA LEU A 38 18.00 -0.72 4.97
C LEU A 38 17.87 -0.63 3.45
N ILE A 39 16.65 -0.48 2.92
CA ILE A 39 16.41 -0.29 1.47
C ILE A 39 17.17 0.95 0.97
N PHE A 40 17.14 2.04 1.74
CA PHE A 40 17.87 3.26 1.43
C PHE A 40 19.39 3.02 1.40
N ALA A 41 19.94 2.34 2.41
CA ALA A 41 21.35 2.00 2.48
C ALA A 41 21.80 1.07 1.33
N LEU A 42 21.01 0.03 1.03
CA LEU A 42 21.26 -0.90 -0.07
C LEU A 42 21.11 -0.22 -1.44
N SER A 43 20.18 0.73 -1.58
CA SER A 43 20.04 1.51 -2.80
C SER A 43 21.25 2.44 -3.01
N MET A 44 21.92 2.87 -1.95
CA MET A 44 23.14 3.68 -2.03
C MET A 44 24.39 2.85 -2.30
N SER A 45 24.44 1.60 -1.83
CA SER A 45 25.61 0.73 -2.05
C SER A 45 25.74 0.27 -3.51
N GLY A 46 24.66 0.33 -4.30
CA GLY A 46 24.62 -0.30 -5.63
C GLY A 46 24.58 -1.82 -5.49
N GLY A 47 23.91 -2.53 -6.39
CA GLY A 47 23.86 -3.99 -6.32
C GLY A 47 25.24 -4.62 -6.57
N ASP A 48 25.58 -5.65 -5.80
CA ASP A 48 26.93 -6.28 -5.83
C ASP A 48 27.25 -7.05 -7.12
N ASN A 49 26.26 -7.31 -8.00
CA ASN A 49 26.44 -8.02 -9.27
C ASN A 49 25.78 -7.27 -10.42
N ILE A 50 26.54 -6.40 -11.06
CA ILE A 50 26.16 -5.78 -12.32
C ILE A 50 26.46 -6.78 -13.43
N PRO A 51 25.45 -7.29 -14.17
CA PRO A 51 25.68 -8.26 -15.23
C PRO A 51 26.48 -7.61 -16.37
N THR A 52 27.47 -8.35 -16.87
CA THR A 52 28.21 -7.98 -18.08
C THR A 52 27.53 -8.60 -19.30
N VAL A 53 27.19 -7.77 -20.28
CA VAL A 53 26.57 -8.17 -21.54
C VAL A 53 27.61 -8.06 -22.66
N GLU A 54 27.94 -9.19 -23.26
CA GLU A 54 28.79 -9.27 -24.43
C GLU A 54 28.00 -8.91 -25.69
N VAL A 55 28.44 -7.89 -26.41
CA VAL A 55 27.76 -7.38 -27.60
C VAL A 55 28.46 -7.88 -28.86
N ILE A 56 27.69 -8.59 -29.69
CA ILE A 56 28.09 -9.01 -31.04
C ILE A 56 27.30 -8.14 -32.01
N ASP A 57 27.95 -7.11 -32.54
CA ASP A 57 27.39 -6.19 -33.52
C ASP A 57 27.90 -6.52 -34.92
N GLU A 58 27.08 -7.22 -35.72
CA GLU A 58 27.40 -7.49 -37.13
C GLU A 58 26.92 -6.37 -38.06
N SER A 59 26.06 -5.47 -37.57
CA SER A 59 25.48 -4.36 -38.35
C SER A 59 26.49 -3.22 -38.57
N GLY A 60 27.45 -3.06 -37.65
CA GLY A 60 28.39 -1.93 -37.65
C GLY A 60 27.72 -0.58 -37.40
N ILE A 61 26.46 -0.58 -36.97
CA ILE A 61 25.67 0.64 -36.72
C ILE A 61 26.01 1.23 -35.36
N PHE A 62 26.15 0.37 -34.36
CA PHE A 62 26.31 0.76 -32.96
C PHE A 62 27.79 0.91 -32.57
N ASN A 63 28.71 0.46 -33.44
CA ASN A 63 30.17 0.65 -33.33
C ASN A 63 30.74 0.33 -31.94
N LYS A 64 30.15 -0.64 -31.23
CA LYS A 64 30.53 -1.05 -29.88
C LYS A 64 30.44 0.08 -28.82
N ASN A 65 29.70 1.16 -29.08
CA ASN A 65 29.61 2.34 -28.20
C ASN A 65 28.53 2.21 -27.11
N PHE A 66 28.45 1.07 -26.43
CA PHE A 66 27.52 0.92 -25.30
C PHE A 66 28.14 1.51 -24.03
N GLU A 67 27.37 2.32 -23.29
CA GLU A 67 27.81 2.93 -22.04
C GLU A 67 27.42 2.06 -20.85
N ASP A 68 28.38 1.78 -19.96
CA ASP A 68 28.13 1.11 -18.70
C ASP A 68 27.19 1.95 -17.82
N LYS A 69 26.22 1.28 -17.18
CA LYS A 69 25.29 1.89 -16.23
C LYS A 69 25.23 1.04 -14.96
N LYS A 70 24.65 1.61 -13.89
CA LYS A 70 24.43 0.89 -12.61
C LYS A 70 23.69 -0.45 -12.75
N SER A 71 23.01 -0.69 -13.86
CA SER A 71 22.24 -1.90 -14.13
C SER A 71 22.95 -2.94 -15.01
N VAL A 72 23.95 -2.56 -15.81
CA VAL A 72 24.58 -3.44 -16.82
C VAL A 72 25.93 -2.86 -17.28
N ASN A 73 26.91 -3.73 -17.44
CA ASN A 73 28.18 -3.43 -18.11
C ASN A 73 28.21 -4.05 -19.50
N PHE A 74 28.98 -3.47 -20.42
CA PHE A 74 29.07 -3.93 -21.80
C PHE A 74 30.49 -4.27 -22.19
N GLU A 75 30.65 -5.42 -22.85
CA GLU A 75 31.91 -5.82 -23.45
C GLU A 75 31.70 -6.14 -24.93
N ALA A 76 32.56 -5.60 -25.80
CA ALA A 76 32.50 -5.96 -27.20
C ALA A 76 33.05 -7.37 -27.42
N SER A 77 32.34 -8.19 -28.19
CA SER A 77 32.76 -9.56 -28.51
C SER A 77 32.97 -9.72 -30.01
N GLU A 78 34.05 -10.41 -30.39
CA GLU A 78 34.35 -10.78 -31.79
C GLU A 78 34.04 -12.27 -32.06
N LEU A 79 33.41 -12.94 -31.09
CA LEU A 79 33.00 -14.33 -31.24
C LEU A 79 31.93 -14.48 -32.31
N SER A 80 31.94 -15.61 -33.01
CA SER A 80 30.81 -15.97 -33.87
C SER A 80 29.58 -16.29 -33.02
N LEU A 81 28.37 -16.08 -33.57
CA LEU A 81 27.11 -16.39 -32.88
C LEU A 81 27.06 -17.82 -32.31
N THR A 82 27.64 -18.78 -33.04
CA THR A 82 27.71 -20.19 -32.63
C THR A 82 28.61 -20.41 -31.41
N GLU A 83 29.74 -19.71 -31.34
CA GLU A 83 30.66 -19.77 -30.20
C GLU A 83 30.10 -19.04 -28.98
N ALA A 84 29.46 -17.90 -29.20
CA ALA A 84 28.82 -17.14 -28.14
C ALA A 84 27.67 -17.92 -27.48
N LYS A 85 26.84 -18.62 -28.28
CA LYS A 85 25.81 -19.53 -27.75
C LYS A 85 26.42 -20.66 -26.92
N LYS A 86 27.55 -21.26 -27.35
CA LYS A 86 28.26 -22.28 -26.55
C LYS A 86 28.80 -21.70 -25.23
N LYS A 87 29.32 -20.47 -25.25
CA LYS A 87 29.80 -19.77 -24.05
C LYS A 87 28.66 -19.54 -23.04
N VAL A 88 27.49 -19.09 -23.51
CA VAL A 88 26.29 -18.95 -22.68
C VAL A 88 25.81 -20.27 -22.08
N ILE A 89 25.93 -21.38 -22.82
CA ILE A 89 25.60 -22.71 -22.31
C ILE A 89 26.56 -23.16 -21.21
N ASN A 90 27.84 -22.78 -21.30
CA ASN A 90 28.91 -23.20 -20.39
C ASN A 90 29.17 -22.23 -19.23
N ASN A 91 28.57 -21.03 -19.25
CA ASN A 91 28.72 -20.01 -18.22
C ASN A 91 27.35 -19.40 -17.90
N GLU A 92 26.84 -19.70 -16.70
CA GLU A 92 25.48 -19.28 -16.29
C GLU A 92 25.30 -17.76 -16.19
N ASP A 93 26.41 -17.03 -16.01
CA ASP A 93 26.42 -15.57 -15.80
C ASP A 93 26.72 -14.81 -17.10
N ALA A 94 26.92 -15.51 -18.23
CA ALA A 94 27.17 -14.89 -19.52
C ALA A 94 25.85 -14.43 -20.18
N PHE A 95 25.80 -13.14 -20.51
CA PHE A 95 24.76 -12.54 -21.34
C PHE A 95 25.37 -12.13 -22.68
N VAL A 96 24.74 -12.53 -23.79
CA VAL A 96 25.18 -12.16 -25.14
C VAL A 96 24.04 -11.43 -25.85
N LEU A 97 24.31 -10.22 -26.31
CA LEU A 97 23.44 -9.44 -27.18
C LEU A 97 23.89 -9.61 -28.64
N TYR A 98 23.01 -10.12 -29.50
CA TYR A 98 23.27 -10.30 -30.91
C TYR A 98 22.47 -9.31 -31.76
N ILE A 99 23.19 -8.50 -32.52
CA ILE A 99 22.67 -7.47 -33.41
C ILE A 99 22.93 -7.90 -34.86
N PRO A 100 21.91 -8.38 -35.61
CA PRO A 100 22.07 -8.84 -36.98
C PRO A 100 22.44 -7.71 -37.97
N LYS A 101 23.08 -8.10 -39.08
CA LYS A 101 23.53 -7.19 -40.16
C LYS A 101 22.46 -6.26 -40.71
N ASP A 102 21.27 -6.80 -40.98
CA ASP A 102 20.20 -6.10 -41.70
C ASP A 102 19.24 -5.35 -40.77
N ILE A 103 19.76 -4.70 -39.72
CA ILE A 103 18.95 -3.90 -38.81
C ILE A 103 18.60 -2.54 -39.44
N SER A 104 17.29 -2.32 -39.57
CA SER A 104 16.69 -1.08 -40.07
C SER A 104 15.81 -0.44 -38.98
N THR A 105 14.80 0.35 -39.35
CA THR A 105 13.83 0.94 -38.40
C THR A 105 12.91 -0.11 -37.73
N GLY A 106 12.99 -1.37 -38.16
CA GLY A 106 12.34 -2.52 -37.52
C GLY A 106 13.20 -3.77 -37.67
N GLY A 107 13.37 -4.50 -36.58
CA GLY A 107 14.15 -5.74 -36.50
C GLY A 107 14.16 -6.29 -35.07
N SER A 108 14.38 -7.59 -34.91
CA SER A 108 14.51 -8.23 -33.60
C SER A 108 15.99 -8.38 -33.24
N ILE A 109 16.43 -7.68 -32.21
CA ILE A 109 17.72 -7.90 -31.55
C ILE A 109 17.52 -9.00 -30.51
N GLU A 110 18.38 -10.01 -30.52
CA GLU A 110 18.23 -11.19 -29.66
C GLU A 110 19.24 -11.14 -28.52
N MET A 111 18.79 -11.53 -27.32
CA MET A 111 19.67 -11.76 -26.18
C MET A 111 19.66 -13.23 -25.79
N PHE A 112 20.86 -13.80 -25.66
CA PHE A 112 21.08 -15.17 -25.21
C PHE A 112 21.67 -15.15 -23.80
N ALA A 113 21.01 -15.84 -22.88
CA ALA A 113 21.48 -16.04 -21.52
C ALA A 113 20.88 -17.32 -20.95
N GLN A 114 21.58 -17.98 -20.03
CA GLN A 114 21.02 -19.13 -19.31
C GLN A 114 20.10 -18.65 -18.17
N LYS A 115 20.50 -17.58 -17.48
CA LYS A 115 19.67 -16.86 -16.51
C LYS A 115 18.84 -15.79 -17.22
N LYS A 116 17.58 -15.62 -16.83
CA LYS A 116 16.73 -14.55 -17.37
C LYS A 116 17.33 -13.19 -17.00
N ALA A 117 17.57 -12.35 -18.00
CA ALA A 117 18.01 -10.99 -17.76
C ALA A 117 16.95 -10.19 -16.99
N GLY A 118 17.39 -9.32 -16.08
CA GLY A 118 16.50 -8.44 -15.34
C GLY A 118 15.87 -7.38 -16.25
N LEU A 119 14.64 -6.94 -15.92
CA LEU A 119 13.93 -5.89 -16.68
C LEU A 119 14.74 -4.59 -16.80
N SER A 120 15.53 -4.24 -15.78
CA SER A 120 16.41 -3.07 -15.83
C SER A 120 17.52 -3.22 -16.87
N VAL A 121 18.07 -4.42 -17.06
CA VAL A 121 19.11 -4.70 -18.06
C VAL A 121 18.53 -4.53 -19.45
N ILE A 122 17.41 -5.21 -19.72
CA ILE A 122 16.71 -5.18 -21.01
C ILE A 122 16.32 -3.74 -21.37
N SER A 123 15.66 -3.03 -20.46
CA SER A 123 15.22 -1.64 -20.73
C SER A 123 16.38 -0.67 -20.91
N THR A 124 17.53 -0.88 -20.25
CA THR A 124 18.73 -0.05 -20.46
C THR A 124 19.34 -0.32 -21.84
N ILE A 125 19.41 -1.58 -22.26
CA ILE A 125 19.88 -1.97 -23.59
C ILE A 125 18.97 -1.39 -24.67
N GLU A 126 17.66 -1.58 -24.54
CA GLU A 126 16.68 -1.05 -25.49
C GLU A 126 16.75 0.47 -25.59
N ARG A 127 16.90 1.19 -24.46
CA ARG A 127 17.11 2.65 -24.48
C ARG A 127 18.36 3.04 -25.28
N GLN A 128 19.50 2.43 -24.98
CA GLN A 128 20.75 2.74 -25.68
C GLN A 128 20.69 2.40 -27.18
N LEU A 129 20.13 1.24 -27.54
CA LEU A 129 19.92 0.85 -28.93
C LEU A 129 19.03 1.86 -29.67
N ASN A 130 17.88 2.22 -29.08
CA ASN A 130 16.97 3.18 -29.69
C ASN A 130 17.58 4.57 -29.81
N ASP A 131 18.30 5.03 -28.78
CA ASP A 131 18.97 6.33 -28.79
C ASP A 131 20.05 6.38 -29.87
N GLN A 132 20.87 5.34 -29.99
CA GLN A 132 21.90 5.25 -31.03
C GLN A 132 21.33 5.13 -32.45
N MET A 133 20.31 4.28 -32.64
CA MET A 133 19.60 4.19 -33.94
C MET A 133 19.00 5.54 -34.31
N ARG A 134 18.39 6.24 -33.36
CA ARG A 134 17.80 7.57 -33.56
C ARG A 134 18.88 8.58 -33.97
N ILE A 135 20.02 8.62 -33.27
CA ILE A 135 21.14 9.50 -33.62
C ILE A 135 21.64 9.21 -35.04
N LYS A 136 21.81 7.93 -35.40
CA LYS A 136 22.21 7.55 -36.76
C LYS A 136 21.20 8.03 -37.81
N LEU A 137 19.92 7.73 -37.63
CA LEU A 137 18.87 8.12 -38.60
C LEU A 137 18.80 9.64 -38.77
N LEU A 138 19.01 10.40 -37.70
CA LEU A 138 19.05 11.86 -37.75
C LEU A 138 20.29 12.35 -38.51
N LYS A 139 21.45 11.73 -38.28
CA LYS A 139 22.68 12.04 -39.02
C LYS A 139 22.55 11.71 -40.51
N ASP A 140 21.95 10.57 -40.85
CA ASP A 140 21.67 10.16 -42.24
C ASP A 140 20.69 11.12 -42.91
N ALA A 141 19.78 11.74 -42.15
CA ALA A 141 18.90 12.81 -42.60
C ALA A 141 19.56 14.21 -42.64
N GLY A 142 20.86 14.32 -42.35
CA GLY A 142 21.62 15.57 -42.38
C GLY A 142 21.45 16.46 -41.15
N ILE A 143 20.94 15.94 -40.03
CA ILE A 143 20.78 16.68 -38.77
C ILE A 143 22.01 16.47 -37.90
N ASP A 144 22.66 17.56 -37.51
CA ASP A 144 23.87 17.53 -36.68
C ASP A 144 23.59 17.14 -35.22
N SER A 145 24.41 16.24 -34.66
CA SER A 145 24.23 15.68 -33.31
C SER A 145 24.39 16.74 -32.22
N GLU A 146 25.24 17.74 -32.45
CA GLU A 146 25.47 18.83 -31.51
C GLU A 146 24.24 19.75 -31.38
N THR A 147 23.42 19.80 -32.43
CA THR A 147 22.12 20.49 -32.42
C THR A 147 21.09 19.70 -31.61
N LEU A 148 21.13 18.35 -31.63
CA LEU A 148 20.21 17.51 -30.85
C LEU A 148 20.45 17.58 -29.35
N ASP A 149 21.70 17.63 -28.91
CA ASP A 149 22.03 17.78 -27.49
C ASP A 149 21.62 19.15 -26.93
N LYS A 150 21.64 20.19 -27.77
CA LYS A 150 21.11 21.52 -27.44
C LYS A 150 19.57 21.53 -27.35
N ILE A 151 18.87 20.51 -27.86
CA ILE A 151 17.40 20.36 -27.85
C ILE A 151 16.98 19.21 -26.89
N LYS A 152 17.58 19.15 -25.70
CA LYS A 152 17.13 18.30 -24.59
C LYS A 152 16.53 19.14 -23.46
N PRO A 153 15.33 19.73 -23.65
CA PRO A 153 14.72 20.53 -22.60
C PRO A 153 14.31 19.63 -21.43
N ASN A 154 14.78 19.96 -20.23
CA ASN A 154 14.34 19.31 -19.00
C ASN A 154 13.12 20.05 -18.43
N LEU A 155 11.93 19.67 -18.89
CA LEU A 155 10.68 20.30 -18.46
C LEU A 155 10.03 19.47 -17.36
N SER A 156 9.86 20.04 -16.17
CA SER A 156 9.08 19.43 -15.08
C SER A 156 7.68 20.02 -15.03
N VAL A 157 6.66 19.16 -14.94
CA VAL A 157 5.28 19.60 -14.67
C VAL A 157 5.09 19.76 -13.17
N VAL A 158 4.89 20.98 -12.70
CA VAL A 158 4.49 21.28 -11.32
C VAL A 158 2.97 21.39 -11.30
N SER A 159 2.30 20.47 -10.61
CA SER A 159 0.86 20.51 -10.45
C SER A 159 0.49 21.52 -9.37
N LYS A 160 -0.41 22.46 -9.68
CA LYS A 160 -0.95 23.44 -8.74
C LYS A 160 -2.45 23.29 -8.64
N GLU A 161 -2.96 23.28 -7.42
CA GLU A 161 -4.38 23.33 -7.12
C GLU A 161 -4.81 24.80 -7.00
N LEU A 162 -5.87 25.18 -7.72
CA LEU A 162 -6.46 26.51 -7.63
C LEU A 162 -7.55 26.50 -6.56
N THR A 163 -7.34 27.28 -5.50
CA THR A 163 -8.34 27.50 -4.45
C THR A 163 -8.81 28.95 -4.45
N ILE A 164 -9.93 29.22 -3.76
CA ILE A 164 -10.46 30.59 -3.58
C ILE A 164 -9.42 31.49 -2.86
N GLU A 165 -8.55 30.89 -2.04
CA GLU A 165 -7.48 31.57 -1.29
C GLU A 165 -6.16 31.71 -2.08
N GLY A 166 -6.08 31.14 -3.29
CA GLY A 166 -4.90 31.23 -4.17
C GLY A 166 -4.43 29.88 -4.73
N GLU A 167 -3.27 29.90 -5.39
CA GLU A 167 -2.58 28.71 -5.87
C GLU A 167 -1.89 27.96 -4.72
N LYS A 168 -2.12 26.65 -4.64
CA LYS A 168 -1.47 25.77 -3.67
C LYS A 168 -0.70 24.67 -4.39
N ASP A 169 0.50 24.38 -3.92
CA ASP A 169 1.26 23.25 -4.46
C ASP A 169 0.49 21.94 -4.23
N SER A 170 0.32 21.17 -5.30
CA SER A 170 -0.34 19.87 -5.27
C SER A 170 0.66 18.80 -5.68
N SER A 171 0.81 17.76 -4.86
CA SER A 171 1.65 16.61 -5.18
C SER A 171 0.77 15.38 -5.31
N SER A 172 0.49 14.97 -6.55
CA SER A 172 -0.30 13.77 -6.82
C SER A 172 0.36 12.52 -6.23
N GLY A 173 1.70 12.42 -6.28
CA GLY A 173 2.44 11.32 -5.65
C GLY A 173 2.30 11.30 -4.13
N ALA A 174 2.25 12.47 -3.48
CA ALA A 174 2.01 12.57 -2.05
C ALA A 174 0.60 12.14 -1.64
N ALA A 175 -0.39 12.64 -2.38
CA ALA A 175 -1.79 12.29 -2.22
C ALA A 175 -2.00 10.77 -2.34
N MET A 176 -1.37 10.15 -3.36
CA MET A 176 -1.35 8.70 -3.54
C MET A 176 -0.74 7.96 -2.34
N ALA A 177 0.45 8.38 -1.90
CA ALA A 177 1.16 7.72 -0.79
C ALA A 177 0.34 7.75 0.51
N VAL A 178 -0.25 8.90 0.85
CA VAL A 178 -1.06 9.04 2.06
C VAL A 178 -2.38 8.27 1.94
N GLY A 179 -3.07 8.37 0.81
CA GLY A 179 -4.30 7.63 0.57
C GLY A 179 -4.08 6.11 0.69
N PHE A 180 -3.00 5.59 0.10
CA PHE A 180 -2.61 4.19 0.22
C PHE A 180 -2.21 3.78 1.63
N ALA A 181 -1.41 4.59 2.33
CA ALA A 181 -1.05 4.32 3.71
C ALA A 181 -2.29 4.26 4.61
N ALA A 182 -3.25 5.18 4.44
CA ALA A 182 -4.51 5.14 5.18
C ALA A 182 -5.35 3.90 4.83
N ALA A 183 -5.45 3.55 3.55
CA ALA A 183 -6.20 2.38 3.09
C ALA A 183 -5.62 1.05 3.58
N ILE A 184 -4.31 0.86 3.50
CA ILE A 184 -3.65 -0.36 4.00
C ILE A 184 -3.78 -0.48 5.51
N LEU A 185 -3.66 0.64 6.24
CA LEU A 185 -3.88 0.66 7.67
C LEU A 185 -5.31 0.24 7.99
N ILE A 186 -6.33 0.88 7.41
CA ILE A 186 -7.73 0.50 7.64
C ILE A 186 -7.95 -0.98 7.28
N TYR A 187 -7.56 -1.42 6.09
CA TYR A 187 -7.70 -2.81 5.66
C TYR A 187 -7.13 -3.80 6.69
N MET A 188 -5.86 -3.62 7.07
CA MET A 188 -5.19 -4.48 8.04
C MET A 188 -5.88 -4.44 9.40
N SER A 189 -6.37 -3.28 9.82
CA SER A 189 -7.05 -3.09 11.10
C SER A 189 -8.38 -3.82 11.16
N LEU A 190 -9.22 -3.60 10.15
CA LEU A 190 -10.54 -4.23 10.05
C LEU A 190 -10.40 -5.76 10.09
N PHE A 191 -9.39 -6.27 9.39
CA PHE A 191 -9.09 -7.69 9.36
C PHE A 191 -8.55 -8.21 10.71
N ILE A 192 -7.47 -7.62 11.23
CA ILE A 192 -6.80 -8.08 12.45
C ILE A 192 -7.72 -7.98 13.67
N TYR A 193 -8.38 -6.85 13.87
CA TYR A 193 -9.24 -6.66 15.04
C TYR A 193 -10.59 -7.35 14.87
N GLY A 194 -11.11 -7.46 13.64
CA GLY A 194 -12.31 -8.25 13.34
C GLY A 194 -12.12 -9.72 13.71
N ILE A 195 -11.00 -10.33 13.29
CA ILE A 195 -10.64 -11.71 13.67
C ILE A 195 -10.47 -11.85 15.17
N GLN A 196 -9.91 -10.85 15.86
CA GLN A 196 -9.79 -10.87 17.32
C GLN A 196 -11.13 -10.86 18.05
N VAL A 197 -12.15 -10.18 17.51
CA VAL A 197 -13.53 -10.25 18.03
C VAL A 197 -14.07 -11.67 17.83
N MET A 198 -13.95 -12.21 16.62
CA MET A 198 -14.42 -13.57 16.28
C MET A 198 -13.81 -14.62 17.19
N ARG A 199 -12.48 -14.70 17.27
CA ARG A 199 -11.76 -15.65 18.13
C ARG A 199 -12.10 -15.48 19.60
N GLY A 200 -12.21 -14.23 20.05
CA GLY A 200 -12.59 -13.93 21.43
C GLY A 200 -14.02 -14.38 21.78
N ILE A 201 -14.91 -14.61 20.82
CA ILE A 201 -16.24 -15.19 21.04
C ILE A 201 -16.16 -16.72 21.02
N ILE A 202 -15.38 -17.29 20.10
CA ILE A 202 -15.15 -18.74 20.03
C ILE A 202 -14.50 -19.25 21.32
N GLU A 203 -13.49 -18.55 21.85
CA GLU A 203 -12.84 -18.87 23.13
C GLU A 203 -13.84 -18.86 24.29
N GLU A 204 -14.73 -17.86 24.35
CA GLU A 204 -15.75 -17.77 25.41
C GLU A 204 -16.81 -18.86 25.32
N LYS A 205 -17.19 -19.22 24.09
CA LYS A 205 -18.15 -20.29 23.79
C LYS A 205 -17.59 -21.66 24.14
N THR A 206 -16.37 -21.95 23.68
CA THR A 206 -15.67 -23.24 23.91
C THR A 206 -15.26 -23.43 25.36
N SER A 207 -14.88 -22.35 26.06
CA SER A 207 -14.50 -22.38 27.48
C SER A 207 -15.69 -22.38 28.45
N ARG A 208 -16.93 -22.49 27.95
CA ARG A 208 -18.19 -22.41 28.73
C ARG A 208 -18.33 -21.17 29.62
N ILE A 209 -17.57 -20.11 29.33
CA ILE A 209 -17.66 -18.82 30.03
C ILE A 209 -19.00 -18.16 29.69
N VAL A 210 -19.49 -18.37 28.46
CA VAL A 210 -20.78 -17.88 27.96
C VAL A 210 -21.95 -18.24 28.87
N GLU A 211 -22.06 -19.49 29.33
CA GLU A 211 -23.19 -19.98 30.15
C GLU A 211 -23.31 -19.20 31.46
N VAL A 212 -22.16 -18.92 32.09
CA VAL A 212 -22.08 -18.14 33.33
C VAL A 212 -22.36 -16.65 33.07
N VAL A 213 -21.79 -16.08 32.00
CA VAL A 213 -21.90 -14.63 31.72
C VAL A 213 -23.30 -14.23 31.23
N ILE A 214 -23.97 -15.08 30.44
CA ILE A 214 -25.32 -14.81 29.94
C ILE A 214 -26.37 -14.82 31.07
N SER A 215 -26.13 -15.55 32.18
CA SER A 215 -26.98 -15.48 33.37
C SER A 215 -27.05 -14.06 33.99
N SER A 216 -26.01 -13.26 33.75
CA SER A 216 -25.82 -11.94 34.37
C SER A 216 -25.96 -10.77 33.39
N VAL A 217 -25.76 -10.98 32.08
CA VAL A 217 -25.75 -9.92 31.07
C VAL A 217 -26.42 -10.39 29.77
N LYS A 218 -27.17 -9.51 29.10
CA LYS A 218 -27.79 -9.83 27.81
C LYS A 218 -26.70 -10.11 26.74
N PRO A 219 -26.88 -11.11 25.84
CA PRO A 219 -25.90 -11.42 24.78
C PRO A 219 -25.50 -10.22 23.92
N PHE A 220 -26.47 -9.35 23.58
CA PHE A 220 -26.20 -8.12 22.83
C PHE A 220 -25.24 -7.16 23.57
N GLN A 221 -25.39 -7.00 24.89
CA GLN A 221 -24.53 -6.14 25.68
C GLN A 221 -23.10 -6.71 25.79
N LEU A 222 -22.98 -8.04 25.82
CA LEU A 222 -21.70 -8.74 25.78
C LEU A 222 -20.99 -8.53 24.43
N MET A 223 -21.69 -8.77 23.33
CA MET A 223 -21.18 -8.56 21.97
C MET A 223 -20.76 -7.11 21.74
N MET A 224 -21.62 -6.15 22.05
CA MET A 224 -21.34 -4.72 21.88
C MET A 224 -20.17 -4.27 22.76
N GLY A 225 -20.11 -4.73 24.01
CA GLY A 225 -19.00 -4.42 24.90
C GLY A 225 -17.66 -4.93 24.38
N LYS A 226 -17.66 -6.12 23.77
CA LYS A 226 -16.48 -6.72 23.13
C LYS A 226 -16.04 -5.98 21.88
N ILE A 227 -16.98 -5.67 20.97
CA ILE A 227 -16.70 -4.89 19.75
C ILE A 227 -16.11 -3.53 20.14
N ILE A 228 -16.79 -2.75 21.00
CA ILE A 228 -16.29 -1.42 21.38
C ILE A 228 -14.95 -1.53 22.13
N GLY A 229 -14.83 -2.47 23.07
CA GLY A 229 -13.60 -2.67 23.84
C GLY A 229 -12.39 -2.95 22.97
N ILE A 230 -12.51 -3.86 21.99
CA ILE A 230 -11.44 -4.21 21.06
C ILE A 230 -11.19 -3.10 20.04
N GLY A 231 -12.23 -2.40 19.59
CA GLY A 231 -12.10 -1.23 18.71
C GLY A 231 -11.27 -0.11 19.34
N LEU A 232 -11.47 0.14 20.63
CA LEU A 232 -10.66 1.12 21.38
C LEU A 232 -9.20 0.68 21.49
N VAL A 233 -8.90 -0.62 21.56
CA VAL A 233 -7.51 -1.11 21.52
C VAL A 233 -6.85 -0.74 20.18
N GLY A 234 -7.58 -0.95 19.08
CA GLY A 234 -7.09 -0.57 17.75
C GLY A 234 -6.90 0.93 17.61
N LEU A 235 -7.84 1.74 18.09
CA LEU A 235 -7.71 3.19 18.09
C LEU A 235 -6.47 3.66 18.87
N THR A 236 -6.24 3.10 20.06
CA THR A 236 -5.04 3.39 20.86
C THR A 236 -3.78 3.01 20.10
N GLN A 237 -3.76 1.87 19.40
CA GLN A 237 -2.61 1.44 18.61
C GLN A 237 -2.32 2.42 17.46
N PHE A 238 -3.33 2.91 16.74
CA PHE A 238 -3.13 3.92 15.68
C PHE A 238 -2.68 5.26 16.21
N MET A 239 -3.24 5.72 17.33
CA MET A 239 -2.78 6.97 17.95
C MET A 239 -1.30 6.87 18.32
N LEU A 240 -0.87 5.73 18.87
CA LEU A 240 0.54 5.47 19.14
C LEU A 240 1.37 5.46 17.85
N TRP A 241 0.92 4.80 16.78
CA TRP A 241 1.63 4.80 15.51
C TRP A 241 1.76 6.18 14.89
N ILE A 242 0.69 6.99 14.87
CA ILE A 242 0.72 8.35 14.33
C ILE A 242 1.73 9.20 15.11
N VAL A 243 1.70 9.16 16.44
CA VAL A 243 2.64 9.90 17.29
C VAL A 243 4.08 9.41 17.09
N LEU A 244 4.29 8.10 17.05
CA LEU A 244 5.61 7.51 16.84
C LEU A 244 6.19 7.86 15.47
N SER A 245 5.43 7.66 14.39
CA SER A 245 5.85 7.98 13.04
C SER A 245 6.15 9.47 12.88
N ALA A 246 5.32 10.36 13.43
CA ALA A 246 5.60 11.79 13.43
C ALA A 246 6.90 12.12 14.19
N SER A 247 7.07 11.58 15.40
CA SER A 247 8.28 11.81 16.21
C SER A 247 9.56 11.29 15.51
N LEU A 248 9.52 10.07 14.97
CA LEU A 248 10.65 9.46 14.29
C LEU A 248 10.99 10.18 12.99
N MET A 249 9.99 10.68 12.26
CA MET A 249 10.22 11.48 11.07
C MET A 249 10.87 12.84 11.40
N THR A 250 10.46 13.50 12.48
CA THR A 250 11.13 14.74 12.95
C THR A 250 12.57 14.49 13.38
N LEU A 251 12.84 13.35 14.03
CA LEU A 251 14.20 12.96 14.41
C LEU A 251 15.04 12.60 13.19
N ALA A 252 14.51 11.79 12.26
CA ALA A 252 15.20 11.39 11.04
C ALA A 252 15.54 12.60 10.15
N THR A 253 14.61 13.54 10.01
CA THR A 253 14.87 14.78 9.26
C THR A 253 15.95 15.63 9.94
N THR A 254 15.93 15.75 11.27
CA THR A 254 16.96 16.48 12.02
C THR A 254 18.34 15.81 11.92
N ILE A 255 18.42 14.49 12.01
CA ILE A 255 19.70 13.76 11.99
C ILE A 255 20.28 13.69 10.57
N LEU A 256 19.46 13.35 9.56
CA LEU A 256 19.94 13.13 8.20
C LEU A 256 20.17 14.42 7.41
N PHE A 257 19.42 15.49 7.71
CA PHE A 257 19.43 16.71 6.89
C PHE A 257 20.11 17.92 7.57
N LYS A 258 20.46 17.86 8.86
CA LYS A 258 21.18 18.97 9.51
C LYS A 258 22.54 19.24 8.85
N ASP A 259 23.33 18.19 8.60
CA ASP A 259 24.66 18.33 7.98
C ASP A 259 24.59 18.75 6.50
N LYS A 260 23.58 18.30 5.74
CA LYS A 260 23.40 18.66 4.32
C LYS A 260 22.81 20.06 4.11
N VAL A 261 21.90 20.52 4.98
CA VAL A 261 21.24 21.82 4.84
C VAL A 261 22.16 22.98 5.22
N GLU A 262 23.08 22.80 6.17
CA GLU A 262 24.11 23.80 6.51
C GLU A 262 25.16 23.98 5.40
N GLN A 263 25.54 22.91 4.70
CA GLN A 263 26.38 22.99 3.49
C GLN A 263 25.67 23.66 2.30
N VAL A 264 24.39 23.36 2.07
CA VAL A 264 23.64 23.95 0.94
C VAL A 264 23.31 25.43 1.16
N LYS A 265 23.16 25.88 2.41
CA LYS A 265 22.89 27.29 2.74
C LYS A 265 24.12 28.21 2.63
N SER A 266 25.33 27.66 2.70
CA SER A 266 26.56 28.47 2.75
C SER A 266 27.16 28.78 1.38
N GLU A 267 26.74 28.12 0.29
CA GLU A 267 27.43 28.23 -1.01
C GLU A 267 26.59 28.64 -2.24
N MET A 268 25.29 28.99 -2.15
CA MET A 268 24.51 29.32 -3.37
C MET A 268 23.54 30.52 -3.30
N PRO A 269 23.39 31.30 -4.40
CA PRO A 269 22.38 32.34 -4.54
C PRO A 269 20.95 31.76 -4.54
N MET A 270 20.01 32.54 -4.02
CA MET A 270 18.60 32.20 -3.78
C MET A 270 17.84 31.59 -4.98
N SER A 271 18.28 31.83 -6.22
CA SER A 271 17.65 31.30 -7.44
C SER A 271 17.96 29.82 -7.73
N LYS A 272 19.07 29.27 -7.19
CA LYS A 272 19.46 27.85 -7.37
C LYS A 272 19.09 26.95 -6.19
N GLN A 273 18.51 27.51 -5.12
CA GLN A 273 17.94 26.73 -4.02
C GLN A 273 16.72 25.89 -4.43
N MET A 274 16.14 26.13 -5.61
CA MET A 274 15.01 25.36 -6.12
C MET A 274 15.42 24.26 -7.13
N GLU A 275 16.52 24.44 -7.87
CA GLU A 275 16.99 23.49 -8.89
C GLU A 275 17.75 22.28 -8.29
N THR A 276 18.49 22.45 -7.19
CA THR A 276 19.22 21.33 -6.56
C THR A 276 18.36 20.44 -5.64
N VAL A 277 17.14 20.87 -5.32
CA VAL A 277 16.19 20.11 -4.49
C VAL A 277 15.32 19.18 -5.34
N GLN A 278 15.51 19.16 -6.67
CA GLN A 278 14.69 18.40 -7.62
C GLN A 278 15.27 17.03 -8.01
N ASN A 279 16.53 16.70 -7.68
CA ASN A 279 17.14 15.41 -8.07
C ASN A 279 17.66 14.55 -6.90
N ASP A 280 17.14 13.33 -6.86
CA ASP A 280 17.75 12.05 -6.48
C ASP A 280 18.11 11.75 -5.01
N GLY A 281 17.09 11.80 -4.15
CA GLY A 281 17.11 11.02 -2.91
C GLY A 281 15.77 10.31 -2.68
N PRO A 282 15.69 8.97 -2.61
CA PRO A 282 14.42 8.25 -2.43
C PRO A 282 13.64 8.60 -1.15
N GLY A 283 14.21 9.39 -0.23
CA GLY A 283 13.53 9.91 0.96
C GLY A 283 13.02 11.36 0.86
N MET A 284 13.52 12.17 -0.08
CA MET A 284 13.16 13.60 -0.16
C MET A 284 11.71 13.79 -0.64
N ASP A 285 11.26 12.94 -1.56
CA ASP A 285 9.90 12.95 -2.08
C ASP A 285 8.87 12.60 -0.99
N ILE A 286 9.24 11.71 -0.05
CA ILE A 286 8.39 11.33 1.08
C ILE A 286 8.26 12.51 2.07
N VAL A 287 9.36 13.23 2.35
CA VAL A 287 9.33 14.38 3.25
C VAL A 287 8.47 15.50 2.68
N LYS A 288 8.66 15.84 1.40
CA LYS A 288 7.81 16.82 0.70
C LYS A 288 6.37 16.35 0.67
N ALA A 289 6.13 15.07 0.39
CA ALA A 289 4.80 14.49 0.34
C ALA A 289 4.04 14.67 1.66
N VAL A 290 4.65 14.29 2.78
CA VAL A 290 4.04 14.43 4.11
C VAL A 290 3.75 15.89 4.46
N GLN A 291 4.61 16.84 4.05
CA GLN A 291 4.40 18.26 4.36
C GLN A 291 3.27 18.90 3.54
N THR A 292 3.06 18.47 2.29
CA THR A 292 1.98 18.99 1.43
C THR A 292 0.58 18.53 1.84
N VAL A 293 0.49 17.48 2.65
CA VAL A 293 -0.77 16.81 2.99
C VAL A 293 -1.49 17.52 4.14
N GLN A 294 -2.80 17.70 3.99
CA GLN A 294 -3.67 18.32 4.99
C GLN A 294 -4.06 17.34 6.11
N TRP A 295 -3.12 17.03 7.02
CA TRP A 295 -3.33 16.07 8.12
C TRP A 295 -4.49 16.42 9.03
N THR A 296 -4.78 17.70 9.22
CA THR A 296 -5.91 18.20 10.02
C THR A 296 -7.26 17.74 9.48
N TYR A 297 -7.36 17.56 8.16
CA TYR A 297 -8.56 17.07 7.50
C TYR A 297 -8.59 15.54 7.41
N ILE A 298 -7.46 14.92 7.07
CA ILE A 298 -7.39 13.47 6.85
C ILE A 298 -7.55 12.67 8.16
N LEU A 299 -6.93 13.10 9.26
CA LEU A 299 -6.93 12.33 10.51
C LEU A 299 -8.33 12.15 11.13
N PRO A 300 -9.17 13.20 11.26
CA PRO A 300 -10.54 13.01 11.76
C PRO A 300 -11.37 12.08 10.87
N VAL A 301 -11.27 12.22 9.55
CA VAL A 301 -11.98 11.38 8.59
C VAL A 301 -11.50 9.92 8.70
N PHE A 302 -10.19 9.72 8.81
CA PHE A 302 -9.60 8.40 9.07
C PHE A 302 -10.20 7.75 10.32
N ILE A 303 -10.31 8.48 11.43
CA ILE A 303 -10.88 7.94 12.68
C ILE A 303 -12.34 7.54 12.48
N ILE A 304 -13.14 8.36 11.78
CA ILE A 304 -14.55 8.08 11.52
C ILE A 304 -14.71 6.81 10.67
N PHE A 305 -14.00 6.71 9.55
CA PHE A 305 -14.06 5.53 8.68
C PHE A 305 -13.44 4.28 9.31
N PHE A 306 -12.37 4.45 10.08
CA PHE A 306 -11.80 3.37 10.87
C PHE A 306 -12.84 2.83 11.86
N LEU A 307 -13.44 3.68 12.69
CA LEU A 307 -14.42 3.24 13.69
C LEU A 307 -15.68 2.67 13.03
N GLY A 308 -16.25 3.36 12.04
CA GLY A 308 -17.45 2.90 11.34
C GLY A 308 -17.23 1.59 10.61
N GLY A 309 -16.15 1.48 9.84
CA GLY A 309 -15.73 0.25 9.19
C GLY A 309 -15.45 -0.85 10.21
N TYR A 310 -14.75 -0.54 11.29
CA TYR A 310 -14.41 -1.50 12.33
C TYR A 310 -15.64 -2.08 12.99
N MET A 311 -16.60 -1.25 13.37
CA MET A 311 -17.81 -1.71 14.03
C MET A 311 -18.66 -2.56 13.07
N LEU A 312 -18.78 -2.15 11.80
CA LEU A 312 -19.48 -2.88 10.76
C LEU A 312 -18.87 -4.28 10.54
N TYR A 313 -17.56 -4.35 10.30
CA TYR A 313 -16.87 -5.61 10.05
C TYR A 313 -16.79 -6.49 11.28
N SER A 314 -16.58 -5.91 12.46
CA SER A 314 -16.56 -6.64 13.72
C SER A 314 -17.91 -7.26 14.06
N ALA A 315 -19.02 -6.62 13.68
CA ALA A 315 -20.35 -7.21 13.82
C ALA A 315 -20.48 -8.49 12.97
N LEU A 316 -20.01 -8.48 11.72
CA LEU A 316 -20.01 -9.67 10.86
C LEU A 316 -19.11 -10.78 11.42
N PHE A 317 -17.90 -10.44 11.84
CA PHE A 317 -16.99 -11.37 12.48
C PHE A 317 -17.55 -11.92 13.80
N ALA A 318 -18.27 -11.11 14.58
CA ALA A 318 -18.95 -11.56 15.78
C ALA A 318 -20.08 -12.55 15.48
N ALA A 319 -20.85 -12.30 14.41
CA ALA A 319 -21.88 -13.22 13.96
C ALA A 319 -21.29 -14.59 13.58
N VAL A 320 -20.19 -14.61 12.81
CA VAL A 320 -19.49 -15.85 12.46
C VAL A 320 -18.90 -16.54 13.69
N GLY A 321 -18.23 -15.80 14.57
CA GLY A 321 -17.61 -16.35 15.78
C GLY A 321 -18.62 -16.96 16.75
N SER A 322 -19.86 -16.46 16.75
CA SER A 322 -20.94 -17.08 17.53
C SER A 322 -21.45 -18.38 16.91
N ALA A 323 -21.41 -18.49 15.58
CA ALA A 323 -22.00 -19.60 14.84
C ALA A 323 -21.10 -20.84 14.79
N VAL A 324 -19.79 -20.66 14.84
CA VAL A 324 -18.80 -21.74 14.71
C VAL A 324 -18.25 -22.19 16.05
N ASP A 325 -17.79 -23.44 16.12
CA ASP A 325 -17.25 -24.03 17.35
C ASP A 325 -15.71 -24.15 17.34
N SER A 326 -15.05 -23.91 16.20
CA SER A 326 -13.61 -24.02 16.05
C SER A 326 -13.02 -23.02 15.05
N ASP A 327 -11.72 -22.72 15.20
CA ASP A 327 -11.00 -21.82 14.30
C ASP A 327 -10.93 -22.33 12.84
N THR A 328 -10.93 -23.65 12.63
CA THR A 328 -10.85 -24.23 11.28
C THR A 328 -12.14 -24.01 10.48
N GLU A 329 -13.30 -24.04 11.14
CA GLU A 329 -14.60 -23.77 10.51
C GLU A 329 -14.76 -22.30 10.11
N THR A 330 -14.11 -21.37 10.82
CA THR A 330 -14.18 -19.94 10.50
C THR A 330 -13.67 -19.62 9.10
N GLN A 331 -12.70 -20.39 8.59
CA GLN A 331 -12.03 -20.10 7.31
C GLN A 331 -13.00 -20.02 6.13
N GLN A 332 -14.05 -20.86 6.14
CA GLN A 332 -15.07 -20.87 5.09
C GLN A 332 -15.99 -19.64 5.14
N PHE A 333 -16.16 -19.04 6.32
CA PHE A 333 -16.99 -17.86 6.55
C PHE A 333 -16.21 -16.55 6.46
N MET A 334 -14.89 -16.59 6.58
CA MET A 334 -14.05 -15.38 6.47
C MET A 334 -14.05 -14.81 5.04
N LEU A 335 -13.96 -15.66 4.01
CA LEU A 335 -13.81 -15.19 2.62
C LEU A 335 -14.94 -14.24 2.17
N PRO A 336 -16.24 -14.54 2.38
CA PRO A 336 -17.30 -13.62 1.99
C PRO A 336 -17.26 -12.27 2.71
N ILE A 337 -16.79 -12.24 3.97
CA ILE A 337 -16.63 -11.00 4.74
C ILE A 337 -15.44 -10.20 4.19
N THR A 338 -14.35 -10.87 3.86
CA THR A 338 -13.10 -10.20 3.47
C THR A 338 -13.08 -9.81 2.00
N LEU A 339 -13.88 -10.47 1.16
CA LEU A 339 -13.90 -10.23 -0.28
C LEU A 339 -14.23 -8.77 -0.65
N PRO A 340 -15.25 -8.10 -0.07
CA PRO A 340 -15.47 -6.67 -0.35
C PRO A 340 -14.31 -5.76 0.06
N LEU A 341 -13.64 -6.08 1.19
CA LEU A 341 -12.46 -5.33 1.65
C LEU A 341 -11.30 -5.51 0.67
N LEU A 342 -11.02 -6.76 0.28
CA LEU A 342 -9.94 -7.10 -0.63
C LEU A 342 -10.19 -6.49 -2.02
N PHE A 343 -11.41 -6.62 -2.53
CA PHE A 343 -11.82 -6.04 -3.80
C PHE A 343 -11.59 -4.53 -3.81
N THR A 344 -12.04 -3.85 -2.76
CA THR A 344 -11.87 -2.39 -2.67
C THR A 344 -10.41 -1.99 -2.53
N TYR A 345 -9.62 -2.73 -1.76
CA TYR A 345 -8.19 -2.50 -1.63
C TYR A 345 -7.47 -2.61 -2.99
N ILE A 346 -7.75 -3.67 -3.76
CA ILE A 346 -7.18 -3.86 -5.10
C ILE A 346 -7.62 -2.75 -6.05
N MET A 347 -8.92 -2.43 -6.09
CA MET A 347 -9.46 -1.38 -6.96
C MET A 347 -8.95 0.01 -6.58
N SER A 348 -8.64 0.24 -5.30
CA SER A 348 -8.05 1.48 -4.85
C SER A 348 -6.68 1.72 -5.48
N PHE A 349 -5.88 0.65 -5.59
CA PHE A 349 -4.55 0.70 -6.19
C PHE A 349 -4.58 0.80 -7.72
N SER A 350 -5.41 0.00 -8.38
CA SER A 350 -5.42 -0.05 -9.86
C SER A 350 -6.23 1.07 -10.50
N PHE A 351 -7.33 1.50 -9.87
CA PHE A 351 -8.35 2.30 -10.53
C PHE A 351 -8.59 3.66 -9.87
N ILE A 352 -8.87 3.68 -8.55
CA ILE A 352 -9.28 4.92 -7.85
C ILE A 352 -8.20 5.99 -7.91
N VAL A 353 -6.94 5.62 -7.71
CA VAL A 353 -5.83 6.58 -7.73
C VAL A 353 -5.65 7.26 -9.09
N ASN A 354 -5.92 6.54 -10.17
CA ASN A 354 -5.80 7.09 -11.52
C ASN A 354 -7.07 7.83 -11.94
N ASN A 355 -8.22 7.51 -11.33
CA ASN A 355 -9.52 8.05 -11.71
C ASN A 355 -10.36 8.38 -10.45
N PRO A 356 -9.92 9.34 -9.61
CA PRO A 356 -10.55 9.60 -8.32
C PRO A 356 -12.00 10.10 -8.48
N ASP A 357 -12.33 10.82 -9.54
CA ASP A 357 -13.68 11.40 -9.73
C ASP A 357 -14.63 10.54 -10.57
N SER A 358 -14.20 9.35 -10.95
CA SER A 358 -15.04 8.44 -11.75
C SER A 358 -16.23 7.90 -10.97
N SER A 359 -17.31 7.53 -11.68
CA SER A 359 -18.52 6.97 -11.07
C SER A 359 -18.24 5.71 -10.24
N LEU A 360 -17.28 4.88 -10.65
CA LEU A 360 -16.92 3.68 -9.89
C LEU A 360 -16.20 4.05 -8.58
N SER A 361 -15.27 5.02 -8.61
CA SER A 361 -14.62 5.56 -7.41
C SER A 361 -15.64 6.17 -6.44
N PHE A 362 -16.64 6.89 -6.97
CA PHE A 362 -17.77 7.38 -6.20
C PHE A 362 -18.49 6.24 -5.48
N TRP A 363 -19.03 5.24 -6.21
CA TRP A 363 -19.82 4.17 -5.60
C TRP A 363 -19.04 3.33 -4.59
N LEU A 364 -17.78 3.01 -4.88
CA LEU A 364 -16.91 2.32 -3.92
C LEU A 364 -16.71 3.12 -2.64
N SER A 365 -16.76 4.45 -2.71
CA SER A 365 -16.61 5.33 -1.56
C SER A 365 -17.91 5.58 -0.80
N ILE A 366 -19.07 5.26 -1.39
CA ILE A 366 -20.39 5.47 -0.77
C ILE A 366 -20.92 4.17 -0.11
N ILE A 367 -20.66 3.00 -0.71
CA ILE A 367 -21.19 1.73 -0.21
C ILE A 367 -20.52 1.37 1.14
N PRO A 368 -21.26 1.08 2.23
CA PRO A 368 -20.68 0.89 3.57
C PRO A 368 -19.58 -0.17 3.70
N PHE A 369 -19.66 -1.27 2.93
CA PHE A 369 -18.68 -2.34 2.95
C PHE A 369 -17.36 -1.95 2.25
N THR A 370 -17.38 -1.01 1.32
CA THR A 370 -16.21 -0.62 0.52
C THR A 370 -15.66 0.75 0.96
N SER A 371 -16.55 1.64 1.42
CA SER A 371 -16.25 3.03 1.76
C SER A 371 -15.10 3.25 2.74
N PRO A 372 -14.84 2.42 3.77
CA PRO A 372 -13.74 2.66 4.71
C PRO A 372 -12.37 2.71 4.05
N ILE A 373 -12.19 1.97 2.96
CA ILE A 373 -10.93 1.93 2.21
C ILE A 373 -10.97 2.95 1.06
N ALA A 374 -12.00 2.88 0.21
CA ALA A 374 -12.07 3.69 -0.99
C ALA A 374 -12.09 5.20 -0.70
N MET A 375 -12.84 5.63 0.32
CA MET A 375 -12.93 7.05 0.66
C MET A 375 -11.58 7.60 1.11
N MET A 376 -10.79 6.83 1.87
CA MET A 376 -9.46 7.26 2.32
C MET A 376 -8.46 7.39 1.18
N VAL A 377 -8.62 6.63 0.10
CA VAL A 377 -7.80 6.78 -1.10
C VAL A 377 -8.21 7.99 -1.92
N ARG A 378 -9.51 8.29 -2.01
CA ARG A 378 -10.00 9.49 -2.73
C ARG A 378 -9.76 10.79 -1.98
N LEU A 379 -9.78 10.76 -0.64
CA LEU A 379 -9.78 11.97 0.20
C LEU A 379 -8.64 12.96 -0.13
N PRO A 380 -7.38 12.53 -0.36
CA PRO A 380 -6.29 13.44 -0.71
C PRO A 380 -6.41 14.10 -2.09
N PHE A 381 -7.29 13.59 -2.95
CA PHE A 381 -7.56 14.15 -4.29
C PHE A 381 -8.68 15.19 -4.30
N GLY A 382 -9.31 15.48 -3.15
CA GLY A 382 -10.34 16.51 -3.04
C GLY A 382 -11.76 15.98 -3.27
N VAL A 383 -12.30 15.26 -2.29
CA VAL A 383 -13.69 14.77 -2.34
C VAL A 383 -14.68 15.87 -1.91
N PRO A 384 -15.79 16.09 -2.64
CA PRO A 384 -16.83 17.02 -2.22
C PRO A 384 -17.40 16.68 -0.84
N ASN A 385 -17.59 17.69 0.01
CA ASN A 385 -18.05 17.52 1.39
C ASN A 385 -19.39 16.76 1.51
N TRP A 386 -20.28 16.88 0.53
CA TRP A 386 -21.56 16.17 0.53
C TRP A 386 -21.39 14.67 0.25
N GLU A 387 -20.43 14.26 -0.59
CA GLU A 387 -20.10 12.84 -0.83
C GLU A 387 -19.54 12.22 0.45
N LEU A 388 -18.67 12.95 1.14
CA LEU A 388 -18.11 12.56 2.42
C LEU A 388 -19.22 12.39 3.47
N ALA A 389 -20.10 13.37 3.60
CA ALA A 389 -21.21 13.33 4.55
C ALA A 389 -22.18 12.18 4.24
N LEU A 390 -22.52 11.96 2.96
CA LEU A 390 -23.37 10.85 2.52
C LEU A 390 -22.74 9.50 2.84
N SER A 391 -21.43 9.35 2.56
CA SER A 391 -20.69 8.13 2.87
C SER A 391 -20.67 7.84 4.36
N ILE A 392 -20.38 8.85 5.20
CA ILE A 392 -20.39 8.71 6.66
C ILE A 392 -21.80 8.31 7.15
N PHE A 393 -22.85 8.95 6.64
CA PHE A 393 -24.23 8.64 7.00
C PHE A 393 -24.60 7.19 6.65
N LEU A 394 -24.29 6.76 5.42
CA LEU A 394 -24.54 5.39 4.99
C LEU A 394 -23.69 4.38 5.73
N LEU A 395 -22.44 4.71 6.07
CA LEU A 395 -21.57 3.85 6.87
C LEU A 395 -22.15 3.62 8.26
N ILE A 396 -22.62 4.68 8.93
CA ILE A 396 -23.29 4.59 10.23
C ILE A 396 -24.57 3.74 10.10
N GLY A 397 -25.39 3.99 9.08
CA GLY A 397 -26.59 3.19 8.81
C GLY A 397 -26.26 1.71 8.54
N GLY A 398 -25.22 1.44 7.75
CA GLY A 398 -24.72 0.11 7.43
C GLY A 398 -24.18 -0.61 8.66
N PHE A 399 -23.45 0.08 9.54
CA PHE A 399 -23.03 -0.45 10.83
C PHE A 399 -24.23 -0.80 11.72
N ILE A 400 -25.22 0.08 11.86
CA ILE A 400 -26.43 -0.18 12.67
C ILE A 400 -27.18 -1.40 12.12
N PHE A 401 -27.37 -1.45 10.80
CA PHE A 401 -28.03 -2.56 10.12
C PHE A 401 -27.28 -3.89 10.31
N THR A 402 -25.98 -3.92 10.04
CA THR A 402 -25.16 -5.13 10.19
C THR A 402 -25.08 -5.58 11.64
N THR A 403 -25.01 -4.66 12.61
CA THR A 403 -25.05 -4.99 14.03
C THR A 403 -26.38 -5.57 14.46
N TRP A 404 -27.49 -5.03 13.93
CA TRP A 404 -28.81 -5.59 14.16
C TRP A 404 -28.92 -7.02 13.61
N VAL A 405 -28.46 -7.27 12.37
CA VAL A 405 -28.39 -8.62 11.78
C VAL A 405 -27.50 -9.55 12.62
N ALA A 406 -26.30 -9.11 12.95
CA ALA A 406 -25.34 -9.86 13.74
C ALA A 406 -25.88 -10.22 15.13
N SER A 407 -26.63 -9.32 15.76
CA SER A 407 -27.21 -9.57 17.09
C SER A 407 -28.20 -10.73 17.10
N ARG A 408 -28.98 -10.91 16.02
CA ARG A 408 -29.93 -12.02 15.87
C ARG A 408 -29.21 -13.35 15.72
N ILE A 409 -28.19 -13.38 14.87
CA ILE A 409 -27.33 -14.55 14.67
C ILE A 409 -26.61 -14.88 15.99
N TYR A 410 -26.06 -13.87 16.67
CA TYR A 410 -25.32 -14.02 17.91
C TYR A 410 -26.15 -14.64 19.03
N ARG A 411 -27.41 -14.21 19.20
CA ARG A 411 -28.30 -14.75 20.25
C ARG A 411 -28.54 -16.26 20.10
N VAL A 412 -28.67 -16.76 18.88
CA VAL A 412 -28.91 -18.17 18.59
C VAL A 412 -27.60 -18.97 18.56
N GLY A 413 -26.62 -18.48 17.80
CA GLY A 413 -25.36 -19.18 17.57
C GLY A 413 -24.57 -19.42 18.85
N ILE A 414 -24.54 -18.44 19.76
CA ILE A 414 -23.74 -18.54 20.99
C ILE A 414 -24.16 -19.68 21.93
N LEU A 415 -25.40 -20.18 21.79
CA LEU A 415 -25.95 -21.27 22.60
C LEU A 415 -25.98 -22.62 21.85
N MET A 416 -25.62 -22.64 20.57
CA MET A 416 -25.65 -23.86 19.76
C MET A 416 -24.29 -24.55 19.75
N TYR A 417 -24.25 -25.83 20.13
CA TYR A 417 -23.03 -26.64 20.19
C TYR A 417 -23.10 -27.85 19.24
N GLY A 418 -21.97 -28.16 18.59
CA GLY A 418 -21.74 -29.45 17.93
C GLY A 418 -22.42 -29.63 16.57
N LYS A 419 -23.11 -28.60 16.05
CA LYS A 419 -23.72 -28.63 14.72
C LYS A 419 -22.92 -27.76 13.76
N LYS A 420 -22.46 -28.35 12.66
CA LYS A 420 -21.84 -27.60 11.56
C LYS A 420 -22.85 -26.65 10.94
N VAL A 421 -22.65 -25.36 11.18
CA VAL A 421 -23.51 -24.31 10.63
C VAL A 421 -23.21 -24.13 9.15
N SER A 422 -24.25 -23.91 8.34
CA SER A 422 -24.12 -23.50 6.94
C SER A 422 -24.73 -22.11 6.71
N PHE A 423 -24.41 -21.46 5.60
CA PHE A 423 -25.00 -20.15 5.23
C PHE A 423 -26.54 -20.17 5.23
N LYS A 424 -27.15 -21.29 4.85
CA LYS A 424 -28.61 -21.46 4.87
C LYS A 424 -29.17 -21.42 6.29
N GLU A 425 -28.42 -21.91 7.27
CA GLU A 425 -28.83 -21.87 8.68
C GLU A 425 -28.68 -20.47 9.27
N LEU A 426 -27.58 -19.76 8.97
CA LEU A 426 -27.42 -18.36 9.35
C LEU A 426 -28.59 -17.50 8.84
N GLY A 427 -29.02 -17.72 7.59
CA GLY A 427 -30.18 -17.04 7.01
C GLY A 427 -31.50 -17.39 7.71
N LYS A 428 -31.66 -18.62 8.22
CA LYS A 428 -32.83 -18.99 9.04
C LYS A 428 -32.82 -18.31 10.39
N TRP A 429 -31.67 -18.21 11.05
CA TRP A 429 -31.56 -17.56 12.37
C TRP A 429 -31.88 -16.07 12.32
N PHE A 430 -31.58 -15.43 11.20
CA PHE A 430 -32.02 -14.07 10.93
C PHE A 430 -33.56 -13.92 10.95
N MET A 431 -34.28 -14.92 10.42
CA MET A 431 -35.74 -14.91 10.30
C MET A 431 -36.49 -15.40 11.55
N TYR A 432 -35.81 -15.93 12.57
CA TYR A 432 -36.48 -16.24 13.83
C TYR A 432 -37.02 -14.95 14.46
N ARG A 433 -38.36 -14.89 14.62
CA ARG A 433 -39.05 -13.85 15.38
C ARG A 433 -38.93 -14.16 16.87
N GLU A 434 -38.95 -13.09 17.67
CA GLU A 434 -38.74 -13.09 19.12
C GLU A 434 -39.60 -14.08 19.90
#